data_AF-A0A540L4U9-F1
#
_entry.id   AF-A0A540L4U9-F1
#
_cell.length_a   1.000
_cell.length_b   1.000
_cell.length_c   1.000
_cell.angle_alpha   90.00
_cell.angle_beta   90.00
_cell.angle_gamma   90.00
#
_symmetry.space_group_name_H-M   'P 1'
#
loop_
_entity.id
_entity.type
_entity.pdbx_description
1 polymer ?
#
loop_
_entity_poly.entity_id
_entity_poly.type
_entity_poly.pdbx_seq_one_letter_code
_entity_poly.pdbx_strand_id
1 'polypeptide(L)'
;MEMATAKALEYFNSTRHMIVYYEDINRSKLKVVQEFLGLPRMKLTSRQVKIHNRSLSDHIKNWEDVQKTLMGTPYEEFLRSDY
;
A
#
# COMPACT_ATOMS: atom_id res chain seq x y z
N MET A 1 17.90 6.20 22.63
CA MET A 1 17.18 5.91 21.37
C MET A 1 16.40 7.14 20.91
N GLU A 2 15.53 7.67 21.77
CA GLU A 2 14.75 8.92 21.60
C GLU A 2 15.54 10.13 21.03
N MET A 3 16.74 10.42 21.54
CA MET A 3 17.54 11.57 21.04
C MET A 3 18.07 11.38 19.61
N ALA A 4 18.31 10.14 19.18
CA ALA A 4 18.83 9.86 17.83
C ALA A 4 17.73 9.98 16.79
N THR A 5 16.52 9.53 17.12
CA THR A 5 15.32 9.72 16.30
C THR A 5 14.92 11.18 16.18
N ALA A 6 14.96 11.95 17.28
CA ALA A 6 14.66 13.38 17.26
C ALA A 6 15.63 14.18 16.36
N LYS A 7 16.94 13.94 16.49
CA LYS A 7 17.95 14.59 15.64
C LYS A 7 17.84 14.17 14.17
N ALA A 8 17.55 12.90 13.89
CA ALA A 8 17.32 12.45 12.52
C ALA A 8 16.12 13.18 11.90
N LEU A 9 14.99 13.28 12.62
CA LEU A 9 13.80 14.00 12.16
C LEU A 9 14.11 15.49 11.90
N GLU A 10 14.89 16.14 12.76
CA GLU A 10 15.31 17.53 12.57
C GLU A 10 16.18 17.70 11.31
N TYR A 11 17.22 16.89 11.15
CA TYR A 11 18.13 16.98 10.00
C TYR A 11 17.46 16.66 8.68
N PHE A 12 16.52 15.71 8.68
CA PHE A 12 15.83 15.35 7.47
C PHE A 12 14.61 16.23 7.21
N ASN A 13 14.15 17.10 8.11
CA ASN A 13 12.90 17.87 7.94
C ASN A 13 12.81 18.68 6.62
N SER A 14 13.96 19.09 6.08
CA SER A 14 14.09 19.85 4.83
C SER A 14 14.42 18.96 3.62
N THR A 15 14.66 17.67 3.86
CA THR A 15 14.94 16.64 2.85
C THR A 15 13.62 16.05 2.38
N ARG A 16 13.43 15.91 1.05
CA ARG A 16 12.21 15.34 0.46
C ARG A 16 12.00 13.89 0.91
N HIS A 17 11.27 13.71 2.00
CA HIS A 17 10.81 12.43 2.50
C HIS A 17 9.64 11.97 1.66
N MET A 18 9.89 11.05 0.73
CA MET A 18 8.78 10.40 0.04
C MET A 18 7.92 9.65 1.07
N ILE A 19 6.66 10.04 1.21
CA ILE A 19 5.69 9.27 2.00
C ILE A 19 5.17 8.15 1.10
N VAL A 20 5.40 6.91 1.55
CA VAL A 20 5.00 5.70 0.85
C VAL A 20 4.13 4.89 1.80
N TYR A 21 2.88 4.66 1.43
CA TYR A 21 2.02 3.73 2.15
C TYR A 21 2.27 2.30 1.66
N TYR A 22 1.99 1.30 2.48
CA TYR A 22 2.26 -0.11 2.13
C TYR A 22 1.57 -0.51 0.82
N GLU A 23 0.33 -0.06 0.64
CA GLU A 23 -0.48 -0.22 -0.56
C GLU A 23 0.14 0.41 -1.82
N ASP A 24 0.95 1.46 -1.67
CA ASP A 24 1.60 2.15 -2.80
C ASP A 24 2.84 1.41 -3.30
N ILE A 25 3.51 0.64 -2.43
CA ILE A 25 4.80 0.00 -2.74
C ILE A 25 4.65 -0.92 -3.94
N ASN A 26 3.60 -1.74 -3.99
CA ASN A 26 3.45 -2.75 -5.03
C ASN A 26 2.73 -2.25 -6.30
N ARG A 27 2.11 -1.06 -6.26
CA ARG A 27 1.31 -0.52 -7.36
C ARG A 27 2.09 0.44 -8.25
N SER A 28 2.71 1.47 -7.67
CA SER A 28 3.29 2.57 -8.45
C SER A 28 4.67 3.01 -7.97
N LYS A 29 4.99 2.76 -6.69
CA LYS A 29 6.21 3.28 -6.07
C LYS A 29 7.35 2.26 -5.99
N LEU A 30 7.15 1.00 -6.40
CA LEU A 30 8.15 -0.07 -6.26
C LEU A 30 9.52 0.33 -6.79
N LYS A 31 9.55 0.85 -8.03
CA LYS A 31 10.78 1.25 -8.70
C LYS A 31 11.51 2.35 -7.94
N VAL A 32 10.77 3.33 -7.44
CA VAL A 32 11.35 4.47 -6.71
C VAL A 32 11.89 4.03 -5.36
N VAL A 33 11.17 3.13 -4.68
CA VAL A 33 11.63 2.53 -3.42
C VAL A 33 12.90 1.70 -3.62
N GLN A 34 12.94 0.88 -4.68
CA GLN A 34 14.13 0.08 -5.01
C GLN A 34 15.35 0.98 -5.29
N GLU A 35 15.18 2.06 -6.05
CA GLU A 35 16.24 3.03 -6.32
C GLU A 35 16.71 3.75 -5.06
N PHE A 36 15.78 4.21 -4.22
CA PHE A 36 16.10 4.87 -2.96
C PHE A 36 16.92 3.99 -2.02
N LEU A 37 16.61 2.69 -1.96
CA LEU A 37 17.32 1.72 -1.13
C LEU A 37 18.60 1.18 -1.78
N GLY A 38 18.92 1.57 -3.02
CA GLY A 38 20.06 1.00 -3.76
C GLY A 38 19.88 -0.47 -4.16
N LEU A 39 18.64 -0.94 -4.25
CA LEU A 39 18.30 -2.32 -4.63
C LEU A 39 18.19 -2.47 -6.15
N PRO A 40 18.53 -3.65 -6.71
CA PRO A 40 18.29 -3.96 -8.11
C PRO A 40 16.80 -3.90 -8.44
N ARG A 41 16.47 -3.28 -9.59
CA ARG A 41 15.09 -3.21 -10.10
C ARG A 41 14.59 -4.60 -10.47
N MET A 42 13.58 -5.09 -9.76
CA MET A 42 12.98 -6.39 -10.03
C MET A 42 11.52 -6.45 -9.59
N LYS A 43 10.75 -7.34 -10.21
CA LYS A 43 9.41 -7.66 -9.72
C LYS A 43 9.54 -8.36 -8.36
N LEU A 44 8.96 -7.76 -7.33
CA LEU A 44 8.86 -8.41 -6.03
C LEU A 44 7.60 -9.27 -6.00
N THR A 45 7.71 -10.46 -5.45
CA THR A 45 6.58 -11.34 -5.17
C THR A 45 6.62 -11.68 -3.69
N SER A 46 5.46 -11.65 -3.04
CA SER A 46 5.37 -12.09 -1.65
C SER A 46 5.51 -13.61 -1.60
N ARG A 47 6.27 -14.11 -0.62
CA ARG A 47 6.24 -15.54 -0.24
C ARG A 47 5.08 -15.86 0.69
N GLN A 48 4.33 -14.86 1.13
CA GLN A 48 3.16 -15.07 1.97
C GLN A 48 2.09 -15.79 1.14
N VAL A 49 1.57 -16.86 1.72
CA VAL A 49 0.40 -17.54 1.18
C VAL A 49 -0.81 -16.73 1.63
N LYS A 50 -1.61 -16.25 0.68
CA LYS A 50 -2.90 -15.62 0.99
C LYS A 50 -3.76 -16.65 1.72
N ILE A 51 -4.13 -16.35 2.97
CA ILE A 51 -4.97 -17.24 3.80
C ILE A 51 -6.47 -16.97 3.58
N HIS A 52 -6.82 -15.80 3.05
CA HIS A 52 -8.19 -15.42 2.73
C HIS A 52 -8.42 -15.52 1.21
N ASN A 53 -8.68 -16.73 0.73
CA ASN A 53 -8.89 -16.98 -0.70
C ASN A 53 -10.33 -16.75 -1.17
N ARG A 54 -11.24 -16.42 -0.24
CA ARG A 54 -12.62 -16.07 -0.57
C ARG A 54 -12.71 -14.63 -1.08
N SER A 55 -13.72 -14.35 -1.89
CA SER A 55 -13.96 -13.00 -2.43
C SER A 55 -14.23 -12.00 -1.30
N LEU A 56 -14.10 -10.70 -1.58
CA LEU A 56 -14.47 -9.64 -0.64
C LEU A 56 -15.93 -9.78 -0.17
N SER A 57 -16.82 -10.20 -1.07
CA SER A 57 -18.24 -10.45 -0.76
C SER A 57 -18.46 -11.46 0.36
N ASP A 58 -17.59 -12.47 0.47
CA ASP A 58 -17.73 -13.53 1.47
C ASP A 58 -17.29 -13.07 2.87
N HIS A 59 -16.55 -11.97 2.95
CA HIS A 59 -16.02 -11.42 4.21
C HIS A 59 -16.79 -10.21 4.71
N ILE A 60 -17.61 -9.58 3.86
CA ILE A 60 -18.32 -8.34 4.18
C ILE A 60 -19.81 -8.65 4.33
N LYS A 61 -20.31 -8.59 5.56
CA LYS A 61 -21.70 -8.95 5.89
C LYS A 61 -22.74 -8.11 5.12
N ASN A 62 -22.43 -6.85 4.84
CA ASN A 62 -23.27 -5.90 4.10
C ASN A 62 -22.72 -5.61 2.68
N TRP A 63 -22.19 -6.63 2.01
CA TRP A 63 -21.51 -6.46 0.72
C TRP A 63 -22.36 -5.73 -0.33
N GLU A 64 -23.66 -6.03 -0.40
CA GLU A 64 -24.58 -5.40 -1.35
C GLU A 64 -24.66 -3.87 -1.16
N ASP A 65 -24.74 -3.41 0.09
CA ASP A 65 -24.79 -1.99 0.42
C ASP A 65 -23.48 -1.30 0.07
N VAL A 66 -22.35 -1.95 0.36
CA VAL A 66 -21.01 -1.45 0.02
C VAL A 66 -20.86 -1.34 -1.50
N GLN A 67 -21.22 -2.38 -2.23
CA GLN A 67 -21.15 -2.41 -3.69
C GLN A 67 -21.99 -1.28 -4.30
N LYS A 68 -23.24 -1.12 -3.84
CA LYS A 68 -24.14 -0.06 -4.31
C LYS A 68 -23.62 1.34 -3.99
N THR A 69 -22.98 1.52 -2.84
CA THR A 69 -22.43 2.81 -2.41
C THR A 69 -21.20 3.21 -3.22
N LEU A 70 -20.35 2.24 -3.57
CA LEU A 70 -19.09 2.50 -4.27
C LEU A 70 -19.23 2.53 -5.80
N MET A 71 -20.25 1.89 -6.37
CA MET A 71 -20.54 1.98 -7.81
C MET A 71 -20.73 3.43 -8.27
N GLY A 72 -20.04 3.81 -9.35
CA GLY A 72 -20.08 5.17 -9.90
C GLY A 72 -19.25 6.19 -9.12
N THR A 73 -18.58 5.78 -8.04
CA THR A 73 -17.64 6.64 -7.31
C THR A 73 -16.20 6.38 -7.77
N PRO A 74 -15.25 7.28 -7.48
CA PRO A 74 -13.82 7.02 -7.72
C PRO A 74 -13.30 5.75 -7.01
N TYR A 75 -14.01 5.29 -5.97
CA TYR A 75 -13.64 4.11 -5.20
C TYR A 75 -14.19 2.80 -5.79
N GLU A 76 -14.89 2.83 -6.92
CA GLU A 76 -15.40 1.62 -7.58
C GLU A 76 -14.26 0.65 -7.92
N GLU A 77 -13.06 1.14 -8.20
CA GLU A 77 -11.88 0.30 -8.50
C GLU A 77 -11.54 -0.71 -7.39
N PHE A 78 -11.89 -0.38 -6.14
CA PHE A 78 -11.64 -1.25 -4.98
C PHE A 78 -12.61 -2.44 -4.93
N LEU A 79 -13.77 -2.38 -5.60
CA LEU A 79 -14.68 -3.52 -5.72
C LEU A 79 -14.11 -4.63 -6.62
N ARG A 80 -13.19 -4.28 -7.53
CA ARG A 80 -12.60 -5.20 -8.53
C ARG A 80 -11.19 -5.66 -8.17
N SER A 81 -10.64 -5.10 -7.09
CA SER A 81 -9.30 -5.45 -6.63
C SER A 81 -9.36 -6.77 -5.86
N ASP A 82 -9.12 -7.88 -6.56
CA ASP A 82 -8.73 -9.13 -5.92
C ASP A 82 -7.33 -8.92 -5.33
N TYR A 83 -7.26 -8.51 -4.06
CA TYR A 83 -6.01 -8.50 -3.30
C TYR A 83 -5.46 -9.91 -3.12
#